data_AF-A0A7R9UVQ1-F1
#
_entry.id   AF-A0A7R9UVQ1-F1
#
_cell.length_a   1.000
_cell.length_b   1.000
_cell.length_c   1.000
_cell.angle_alpha   90.00
_cell.angle_beta   90.00
_cell.angle_gamma   90.00
#
_symmetry.space_group_name_H-M   'P 1'
#
loop_
_entity.id
_entity.type
_entity.pdbx_description
1 polymer ?
#
loop_
_entity_poly.entity_id
_entity_poly.type
_entity_poly.pdbx_seq_one_letter_code
_entity_poly.pdbx_strand_id
1 'polypeptide(L)'
;RIVLSLWADVAPRACGTFHRLVVGGLGTTQHTAAPRRIHYRGAPIDRIVPSLGVFCGAIDGADETLRAEPEPVELTQAEADARHARHAHAGLLATDSADGPLARTARFVLTLAAAPQ
;
A
#
# COMPACT_ATOMS: atom_id res chain seq x y z
N ARG A 1 16.38 -4.62 9.35
CA ARG A 1 15.05 -5.28 9.37
C ARG A 1 14.03 -4.24 9.84
N ILE A 2 12.93 -4.05 9.11
CA ILE A 2 11.81 -3.17 9.52
C ILE A 2 10.68 -4.09 9.99
N VAL A 3 10.03 -3.73 11.10
CA VAL A 3 8.84 -4.42 11.62
C VAL A 3 7.72 -3.41 11.65
N LEU A 4 6.57 -3.77 11.09
CA LEU A 4 5.42 -2.88 10.94
C LEU A 4 4.23 -3.50 11.69
N SER A 5 3.50 -2.65 12.43
CA SER A 5 2.20 -3.00 12.99
C SER A 5 1.11 -2.48 12.06
N LEU A 6 0.23 -3.36 11.59
CA LEU A 6 -0.88 -3.00 10.71
C LEU A 6 -2.14 -2.77 11.53
N TRP A 7 -2.79 -1.62 11.37
CA TRP A 7 -4.04 -1.26 12.04
C TRP A 7 -5.24 -1.86 11.31
N ALA A 8 -5.35 -3.19 11.32
CA ALA A 8 -6.41 -3.91 10.60
C ALA A 8 -7.81 -3.69 11.19
N ASP A 9 -7.91 -3.22 12.42
CA ASP A 9 -9.13 -2.75 13.07
C ASP A 9 -9.65 -1.43 12.47
N VAL A 10 -8.75 -0.60 11.96
CA VAL A 10 -9.03 0.73 11.41
C VAL A 10 -9.09 0.70 9.87
N ALA A 11 -8.16 -0.01 9.23
CA ALA A 11 -8.05 -0.13 7.77
C ALA A 11 -7.89 -1.59 7.32
N PRO A 12 -8.89 -2.47 7.56
CA PRO A 12 -8.79 -3.91 7.30
C PRO A 12 -8.43 -4.24 5.85
N ARG A 13 -9.02 -3.53 4.88
CA ARG A 13 -8.74 -3.76 3.45
C ARG A 13 -7.30 -3.42 3.07
N ALA A 14 -6.83 -2.23 3.45
CA ALA A 14 -5.46 -1.80 3.16
C ALA A 14 -4.43 -2.72 3.84
N CYS A 15 -4.67 -3.07 5.10
CA CYS A 15 -3.83 -4.00 5.85
C CYS A 15 -3.82 -5.41 5.22
N GLY A 16 -4.99 -5.92 4.81
CA GLY A 16 -5.12 -7.20 4.13
C GLY A 16 -4.36 -7.23 2.81
N THR A 17 -4.50 -6.20 1.98
CA THR A 17 -3.75 -6.06 0.71
C THR A 17 -2.25 -6.00 0.95
N PHE A 18 -1.80 -5.13 1.87
CA PHE A 18 -0.38 -5.02 2.21
C PHE A 18 0.18 -6.35 2.73
N HIS A 19 -0.54 -7.03 3.62
CA HIS A 19 -0.16 -8.35 4.12
C HIS A 19 -0.04 -9.38 2.98
N ARG A 20 -1.00 -9.43 2.05
CA ARG A 20 -0.95 -10.31 0.88
C ARG A 20 0.27 -10.03 -0.01
N LEU A 21 0.66 -8.76 -0.18
CA LEU A 21 1.88 -8.35 -0.89
C LEU A 21 3.16 -8.75 -0.14
N VAL A 22 3.16 -8.73 1.19
CA VAL A 22 4.30 -9.18 2.02
C VAL A 22 4.49 -10.69 1.94
N VAL A 23 3.41 -11.48 1.91
CA VAL A 23 3.49 -12.96 1.92
C VAL A 23 3.40 -13.60 0.52
N GLY A 24 3.10 -12.82 -0.51
CA GLY A 24 2.90 -13.31 -1.89
C GLY A 24 1.54 -13.95 -2.15
N GLY A 25 0.53 -13.62 -1.36
CA GLY A 25 -0.83 -14.18 -1.45
C GLY A 25 -1.65 -13.70 -2.66
N LEU A 26 -1.08 -12.85 -3.51
CA LEU A 26 -1.69 -12.37 -4.76
C LEU A 26 -1.27 -13.22 -5.99
N GLY A 27 -0.30 -14.12 -5.84
CA GLY A 27 0.18 -14.95 -6.92
C GLY A 27 1.00 -14.16 -7.95
N THR A 28 0.58 -14.21 -9.22
CA THR A 28 1.28 -13.57 -10.34
C THR A 28 0.36 -12.63 -11.12
N THR A 29 0.95 -11.66 -11.79
CA THR A 29 0.25 -10.74 -12.69
C THR A 29 -0.58 -11.48 -13.74
N GLN A 30 -1.85 -11.08 -13.91
CA GLN A 30 -2.80 -11.78 -14.77
C GLN A 30 -2.87 -11.24 -16.21
N HIS A 31 -2.19 -10.12 -16.51
CA HIS A 31 -2.35 -9.38 -17.77
C HIS A 31 -1.03 -8.98 -18.46
N THR A 32 0.06 -9.69 -18.16
CA THR A 32 1.39 -9.39 -18.72
C THR A 32 1.93 -10.59 -19.50
N ALA A 33 2.59 -10.36 -20.63
CA ALA A 33 3.21 -11.41 -21.45
C ALA A 33 4.25 -12.26 -20.70
N ALA A 34 4.82 -11.72 -19.61
CA ALA A 34 5.68 -12.44 -18.69
C ALA A 34 5.12 -12.31 -17.25
N PRO A 35 4.51 -13.37 -16.68
CA PRO A 35 3.91 -13.30 -15.35
C PRO A 35 4.98 -13.04 -14.29
N ARG A 36 4.76 -12.01 -13.46
CA ARG A 36 5.64 -11.65 -12.35
C ARG A 36 4.95 -11.90 -11.03
N ARG A 37 5.70 -12.35 -10.02
CA ARG A 37 5.16 -12.52 -8.67
C ARG A 37 4.81 -11.17 -8.07
N ILE A 38 3.60 -11.08 -7.54
CA ILE A 38 3.11 -9.88 -6.85
C ILE A 38 3.50 -10.01 -5.38
N HIS A 39 4.73 -9.59 -5.06
CA HIS A 39 5.34 -9.77 -3.75
C HIS A 39 6.42 -8.69 -3.49
N TYR A 40 6.53 -8.16 -2.26
CA TYR A 40 7.53 -7.12 -1.92
C TYR A 40 9.00 -7.57 -1.86
N ARG A 41 9.30 -8.84 -1.58
CA ARG A 41 10.64 -9.44 -1.74
C ARG A 41 11.24 -9.12 -3.11
N GLY A 42 12.33 -8.36 -3.10
CA GLY A 42 13.05 -7.94 -4.29
C GLY A 42 12.47 -6.69 -4.96
N ALA A 43 11.35 -6.15 -4.46
CA ALA A 43 10.85 -4.86 -4.90
C ALA A 43 11.84 -3.76 -4.47
N PRO A 44 12.13 -2.78 -5.35
CA PRO A 44 13.07 -1.71 -5.06
C PRO A 44 12.47 -0.69 -4.08
N ILE A 45 13.37 0.10 -3.49
CA ILE A 45 13.01 1.41 -2.95
C ILE A 45 13.00 2.37 -4.14
N ASP A 46 11.83 2.90 -4.46
CA ASP A 46 11.59 3.71 -5.66
C ASP A 46 12.20 5.11 -5.52
N ARG A 47 12.02 5.71 -4.34
CA ARG A 47 12.42 7.09 -4.06
C ARG A 47 12.61 7.29 -2.57
N ILE A 48 13.65 8.02 -2.19
CA ILE A 48 13.87 8.47 -0.80
C ILE A 48 13.82 9.99 -0.81
N VAL A 49 12.92 10.56 -0.01
CA VAL A 49 12.86 12.00 0.26
C VAL A 49 13.12 12.18 1.75
N PRO A 50 14.34 12.61 2.16
CA PRO A 50 14.74 12.62 3.57
C PRO A 50 13.80 13.38 4.50
N SER A 51 13.16 14.44 4.01
CA SER A 51 12.22 15.29 4.77
C SER A 51 10.78 14.77 4.77
N LEU A 52 10.48 13.66 4.10
CA LEU A 52 9.11 13.20 3.88
C LEU A 52 8.96 11.70 4.13
N GLY A 53 9.66 10.87 3.36
CA GLY A 53 9.39 9.44 3.36
C GLY A 53 10.23 8.61 2.41
N VAL A 54 10.17 7.30 2.63
CA VAL A 54 10.71 6.26 1.76
C VAL A 54 9.56 5.66 0.97
N PHE A 55 9.61 5.77 -0.35
CA PHE A 55 8.59 5.27 -1.28
C PHE A 55 9.05 3.94 -1.85
N CYS A 56 8.16 2.96 -1.81
CA CYS A 56 8.44 1.58 -2.18
C CYS A 56 7.23 0.94 -2.84
N GLY A 57 7.42 -0.25 -3.41
CA GLY A 57 6.33 -1.12 -3.81
C GLY A 57 5.88 -0.94 -5.25
N ALA A 58 6.65 -0.27 -6.11
CA ALA A 58 6.48 -0.35 -7.55
C ALA A 58 6.76 -1.78 -8.06
N ILE A 59 5.72 -2.62 -8.05
CA ILE A 59 5.75 -3.96 -8.62
C ILE A 59 4.98 -3.92 -9.92
N ASP A 60 5.66 -4.16 -11.04
CA ASP A 60 5.05 -4.18 -12.37
C ASP A 60 3.82 -5.10 -12.41
N GLY A 61 2.68 -4.57 -12.83
CA GLY A 61 1.42 -5.31 -12.97
C GLY A 61 0.63 -5.54 -11.68
N ALA A 62 1.14 -5.12 -10.52
CA ALA A 62 0.49 -5.35 -9.24
C ALA A 62 -0.78 -4.49 -9.08
N ASP A 63 -0.70 -3.21 -9.44
CA ASP A 63 -1.82 -2.27 -9.30
C ASP A 63 -2.99 -2.68 -10.20
N GLU A 64 -2.72 -3.13 -11.43
CA GLU A 64 -3.72 -3.64 -12.36
C GLU A 64 -4.39 -4.90 -11.83
N THR A 65 -3.61 -5.82 -11.25
CA THR A 65 -4.13 -7.05 -10.66
C THR A 65 -5.01 -6.74 -9.44
N LEU A 66 -4.60 -5.79 -8.61
CA LEU A 66 -5.39 -5.37 -7.44
C LEU A 66 -6.69 -4.65 -7.85
N ARG A 67 -6.67 -3.85 -8.91
CA ARG A 67 -7.87 -3.18 -9.47
C ARG A 67 -8.84 -4.17 -10.12
N ALA A 68 -8.37 -5.30 -10.63
CA ALA A 68 -9.21 -6.34 -11.22
C ALA A 68 -9.97 -7.19 -10.21
N GLU A 69 -9.55 -7.22 -8.93
CA GLU A 69 -10.32 -7.92 -7.89
C GLU A 69 -11.68 -7.22 -7.65
N PRO A 70 -12.77 -7.97 -7.42
CA PRO A 70 -14.10 -7.37 -7.20
C PRO A 70 -14.08 -6.34 -6.07
N GLU A 71 -14.81 -5.24 -6.27
CA GLU A 71 -14.89 -4.14 -5.31
C GLU A 71 -15.97 -4.46 -4.24
N PRO A 72 -15.67 -4.32 -2.94
CA PRO A 72 -16.73 -4.23 -1.94
C PRO A 72 -17.42 -2.87 -2.06
N VAL A 73 -18.75 -2.89 -2.11
CA VAL A 73 -19.63 -1.80 -2.56
C VAL A 73 -19.43 -0.45 -1.85
N GLU A 74 -19.02 -0.43 -0.57
CA GLU A 74 -18.77 0.82 0.18
C GLU A 74 -17.65 0.64 1.21
N LEU A 75 -16.95 1.72 1.57
CA LEU A 75 -16.04 1.75 2.72
C LEU A 75 -16.83 1.75 4.03
N THR A 76 -16.28 1.13 5.07
CA THR A 76 -16.80 1.33 6.43
C THR A 76 -16.48 2.75 6.92
N GLN A 77 -17.26 3.26 7.87
CA GLN A 77 -16.98 4.56 8.50
C GLN A 77 -15.59 4.58 9.15
N ALA A 78 -15.16 3.48 9.77
CA ALA A 78 -13.82 3.36 10.35
C ALA A 78 -12.71 3.48 9.30
N GLU A 79 -12.89 2.88 8.11
CA GLU A 79 -11.95 3.05 6.98
C GLU A 79 -11.98 4.48 6.42
N ALA A 80 -13.13 5.13 6.43
CA ALA A 80 -13.27 6.54 6.06
C ALA A 80 -12.64 7.49 7.08
N ASP A 81 -12.62 7.13 8.37
CA ASP A 81 -11.96 7.88 9.43
C ASP A 81 -10.44 7.62 9.45
N ALA A 82 -10.03 6.38 9.17
CA ALA A 82 -8.63 5.98 8.95
C ALA A 82 -7.95 6.82 7.86
N ARG A 83 -8.69 7.16 6.81
CA ARG A 83 -8.26 8.06 5.75
C ARG A 83 -7.88 9.45 6.27
N HIS A 84 -8.48 9.88 7.38
CA HIS A 84 -8.16 11.14 8.07
C HIS A 84 -7.14 10.95 9.20
N ALA A 85 -6.58 9.75 9.38
CA ALA A 85 -5.46 9.56 10.27
C ALA A 85 -4.35 10.51 9.82
N ARG A 86 -4.10 11.52 10.65
CA ARG A 86 -3.10 12.54 10.34
C ARG A 86 -1.76 11.83 10.31
N HIS A 87 -0.95 12.12 9.29
CA HIS A 87 0.47 11.74 9.28
C HIS A 87 1.23 12.61 10.31
N ALA A 88 0.86 12.48 11.58
CA ALA A 88 1.22 13.39 12.65
C ALA A 88 2.66 13.18 13.15
N HIS A 89 3.27 12.05 12.80
CA HIS A 89 4.62 11.71 13.18
C HIS A 89 5.30 10.83 12.11
N ALA A 90 6.61 10.67 12.23
CA ALA A 90 7.40 9.74 11.44
C ALA A 90 7.03 8.27 11.74
N GLY A 91 7.42 7.36 10.86
CA GLY A 91 7.25 5.91 11.03
C GLY A 91 5.87 5.39 10.68
N LEU A 92 5.03 6.20 10.01
CA LEU A 92 3.70 5.77 9.55
C LEU A 92 3.81 5.14 8.16
N LEU A 93 3.07 4.05 7.96
CA LEU A 93 2.89 3.40 6.68
C LEU A 93 1.60 3.92 6.04
N ALA A 94 1.68 4.45 4.83
CA ALA A 94 0.53 4.90 4.06
C ALA A 94 0.63 4.41 2.61
N THR A 95 -0.53 4.29 1.94
CA THR A 95 -0.58 3.99 0.50
C THR A 95 -0.08 5.19 -0.29
N ASP A 96 0.72 4.94 -1.33
CA ASP A 96 1.24 5.97 -2.25
C ASP A 96 0.48 5.88 -3.57
N SER A 97 -0.56 6.71 -3.75
CA SER A 97 -1.31 6.71 -5.00
C SER A 97 -1.67 8.11 -5.49
N ALA A 98 -1.52 8.30 -6.80
CA ALA A 98 -2.03 9.47 -7.52
C ALA A 98 -3.54 9.39 -7.80
N ASP A 99 -4.13 8.20 -7.80
CA ASP A 99 -5.53 7.95 -8.16
C ASP A 99 -6.51 8.14 -6.98
N GLY A 100 -6.03 8.78 -5.91
CA GLY A 100 -6.83 9.13 -4.74
C GLY A 100 -6.88 8.03 -3.66
N PRO A 101 -7.67 8.28 -2.60
CA PRO A 101 -7.61 7.56 -1.32
C PRO A 101 -8.14 6.12 -1.38
N LEU A 102 -8.81 5.74 -2.47
CA LEU A 102 -9.34 4.39 -2.70
C LEU A 102 -8.49 3.57 -3.67
N ALA A 103 -7.41 4.15 -4.17
CA ALA A 103 -6.61 3.50 -5.17
C ALA A 103 -5.98 2.23 -4.59
N ARG A 104 -6.31 1.11 -5.23
CA ARG A 104 -5.69 -0.16 -4.95
C ARG A 104 -4.31 -0.19 -5.60
N THR A 105 -3.30 0.01 -4.77
CA THR A 105 -1.91 0.05 -5.19
C THR A 105 -1.05 -0.83 -4.29
N ALA A 106 0.00 -1.38 -4.88
CA ALA A 106 1.10 -1.99 -4.14
C ALA A 106 2.08 -0.96 -3.60
N ARG A 107 2.02 0.29 -4.09
CA ARG A 107 2.93 1.36 -3.68
C ARG A 107 2.58 1.89 -2.30
N PHE A 108 3.60 2.17 -1.52
CA PHE A 108 3.46 2.71 -0.18
C PHE A 108 4.59 3.68 0.15
N VAL A 109 4.34 4.50 1.16
CA VAL A 109 5.31 5.40 1.78
C VAL A 109 5.46 5.05 3.26
N LEU A 110 6.71 4.96 3.71
CA LEU A 110 7.05 5.00 5.14
C LEU A 110 7.50 6.42 5.47
N THR A 111 6.75 7.13 6.30
CA THR A 111 7.05 8.53 6.62
C THR A 111 8.34 8.63 7.45
N LEU A 112 9.18 9.62 7.14
CA LEU A 112 10.40 9.94 7.89
C LEU A 112 10.23 11.20 8.77
N ALA A 113 9.15 11.94 8.56
CA ALA A 113 8.75 13.11 9.33
C ALA A 113 7.22 13.16 9.46
N ALA A 114 6.72 14.05 10.32
CA ALA A 114 5.32 14.42 10.27
C ALA A 114 4.99 15.05 8.90
N ALA A 115 3.93 14.59 8.27
CA ALA A 115 3.42 15.09 7.00
C ALA A 115 1.92 15.42 7.09
N PRO A 116 1.51 16.27 8.05
CA PRO A 116 0.10 16.65 8.20
C PRO A 116 -0.38 17.27 6.89
N GLN A 117 -1.28 16.57 6.21
CA GLN A 117 -2.03 17.09 5.07
C GLN A 117 -3.30 17.77 5.55
#